data_AF-A0A3D5MFG1-F1
#
_entry.id   AF-A0A3D5MFG1-F1
#
_cell.length_a   1.000
_cell.length_b   1.000
_cell.length_c   1.000
_cell.angle_alpha   90.00
_cell.angle_beta   90.00
_cell.angle_gamma   90.00
#
_symmetry.space_group_name_H-M   'P 1'
#
loop_
_entity.id
_entity.type
_entity.pdbx_description
1 polymer ?
#
loop_
_entity_poly.entity_id
_entity_poly.type
_entity_poly.pdbx_seq_one_letter_code
_entity_poly.pdbx_strand_id
1 'polypeptide(L)' 'MSAEPVATAPAKGPRHVALIMDGNGRWAQRRGLPRAVGHREGVQALRRTIQAAPELGV' A
#
# COMPACT_ATOMS: atom_id res chain seq x y z
N MET A 1 -18.03 34.49 22.50
CA MET A 1 -18.04 33.80 21.20
C MET A 1 -18.03 32.31 21.47
N SER A 2 -19.18 31.65 21.31
CA SER A 2 -19.31 30.21 21.50
C SER A 2 -18.67 29.51 20.30
N ALA A 3 -17.64 28.71 20.52
CA ALA A 3 -17.06 27.89 19.47
C ALA A 3 -17.99 26.69 19.23
N GLU A 4 -18.70 26.71 18.10
CA GLU A 4 -19.45 25.55 17.60
C GLU A 4 -18.48 24.38 17.39
N PRO A 5 -18.85 23.14 17.77
CA PRO A 5 -18.02 21.99 17.48
C PRO A 5 -18.04 21.74 15.97
N VAL A 6 -16.88 21.91 15.32
CA VAL A 6 -16.67 21.40 13.96
C VAL A 6 -16.85 19.89 14.02
N ALA A 7 -17.98 19.42 13.51
CA ALA A 7 -18.23 18.00 13.30
C ALA A 7 -17.22 17.51 12.25
N THR A 8 -16.11 16.92 12.73
CA THR A 8 -15.16 16.22 11.87
C THR A 8 -15.85 14.99 11.33
N ALA A 9 -16.29 15.05 10.07
CA ALA A 9 -16.73 13.86 9.35
C ALA A 9 -15.66 12.75 9.52
N PRO A 10 -16.05 11.50 9.80
CA PRO A 10 -15.09 10.43 9.97
C PRO A 10 -14.23 10.31 8.71
N ALA A 11 -12.91 10.19 8.89
CA ALA A 11 -11.99 9.93 7.79
C ALA A 11 -12.51 8.72 6.99
N LYS A 12 -12.65 8.87 5.66
CA LYS A 12 -13.25 7.86 4.79
C LYS A 12 -12.47 6.54 4.71
N GLY A 13 -11.23 6.50 5.23
CA GLY A 13 -10.36 5.32 5.22
C GLY A 13 -9.57 5.14 6.52
N PRO A 14 -8.81 4.03 6.64
CA PRO A 14 -7.98 3.74 7.81
C PRO A 14 -6.89 4.81 7.97
N ARG A 15 -6.65 5.26 9.20
CA ARG A 15 -5.62 6.29 9.51
C ARG A 15 -4.18 5.82 9.28
N HIS A 16 -3.96 4.51 9.23
CA HIS A 16 -2.65 3.90 9.03
C HIS A 16 -2.83 2.47 8.53
N VAL A 17 -2.03 2.09 7.53
CA VAL A 17 -1.98 0.74 6.98
C VAL A 17 -0.54 0.27 6.97
N ALA A 18 -0.31 -0.91 7.56
CA ALA A 18 0.96 -1.61 7.46
C ALA A 18 0.79 -2.84 6.57
N LEU A 19 1.80 -3.13 5.74
CA LEU A 19 1.77 -4.24 4.79
C LEU A 19 3.08 -5.03 4.82
N ILE A 20 2.98 -6.34 4.64
CA ILE A 20 4.13 -7.24 4.44
C ILE A 20 4.08 -7.74 3.00
N MET A 21 5.05 -7.34 2.19
CA MET A 21 5.16 -7.82 0.81
C MET A 21 5.89 -9.15 0.72
N ASP A 22 5.19 -10.24 1.01
CA ASP A 22 5.71 -11.60 0.83
C ASP A 22 5.44 -12.15 -0.59
N GLY A 23 6.18 -13.19 -0.98
CA GLY A 23 5.89 -14.00 -2.15
C GLY A 23 6.68 -13.64 -3.41
N ASN A 24 7.50 -12.60 -3.37
CA ASN A 24 8.34 -12.16 -4.51
C ASN A 24 9.25 -13.30 -5.03
N GLY A 25 9.85 -14.08 -4.13
CA GLY A 25 10.67 -15.23 -4.51
C GLY A 25 9.86 -16.35 -5.18
N ARG A 26 8.68 -16.69 -4.63
CA ARG A 26 7.77 -17.68 -5.22
C ARG A 26 7.20 -17.21 -6.56
N TRP A 27 6.96 -15.91 -6.71
CA TRP A 27 6.53 -15.27 -7.96
C TRP A 27 7.57 -15.44 -9.07
N ALA A 28 8.86 -15.26 -8.75
CA ALA A 28 9.95 -15.43 -9.71
C ALA A 28 10.15 -16.91 -10.08
N GLN A 29 10.13 -17.80 -9.08
CA GLN A 29 10.31 -19.24 -9.28
C GLN A 29 9.25 -19.85 -10.19
N ARG A 30 7.98 -19.48 -10.02
CA ARG A 30 6.87 -19.92 -10.91
C ARG A 30 7.02 -19.48 -12.36
N ARG A 31 7.91 -18.53 -12.63
CA ARG A 31 8.19 -18.00 -13.98
C ARG A 31 9.56 -18.41 -14.51
N GLY A 32 10.28 -19.28 -13.80
CA GLY A 32 11.65 -19.66 -14.17
C GLY A 32 12.65 -18.51 -14.09
N LEU A 33 12.34 -17.46 -13.30
CA LEU A 33 13.17 -16.26 -13.18
C LEU A 33 14.04 -16.30 -11.91
N PRO A 34 15.22 -15.66 -11.92
CA PRO A 34 16.03 -15.47 -10.72
C PRO A 34 15.27 -14.71 -9.61
N ARG A 35 15.50 -15.05 -8.35
CA ARG A 35 14.88 -14.37 -7.19
C ARG A 35 15.06 -12.85 -7.22
N ALA A 36 16.20 -12.35 -7.68
CA ALA A 36 16.46 -10.91 -7.80
C ALA A 36 15.44 -10.19 -8.69
N VAL A 37 14.93 -10.84 -9.74
CA VAL A 37 13.86 -10.29 -10.59
C VAL A 37 12.56 -10.15 -9.79
N GLY A 38 12.21 -11.16 -8.99
CA GLY A 38 11.07 -11.08 -8.08
C GLY A 38 11.17 -9.92 -7.08
N HIS A 39 12.36 -9.62 -6.56
CA HIS A 39 12.55 -8.46 -5.68
C HIS A 39 12.30 -7.15 -6.42
N ARG A 40 12.80 -7.00 -7.65
CA ARG A 40 12.55 -5.81 -8.48
C ARG A 40 11.05 -5.63 -8.76
N GLU A 41 10.35 -6.72 -9.07
CA GLU A 41 8.89 -6.71 -9.27
C GLU A 41 8.13 -6.35 -8.00
N GLY A 42 8.59 -6.84 -6.84
CA GLY A 42 8.09 -6.43 -5.53
C GLY A 42 8.18 -4.92 -5.32
N VAL A 43 9.30 -4.30 -5.68
CA VAL A 43 9.47 -2.83 -5.61
C VAL A 43 8.47 -2.10 -6.52
N GLN A 44 8.22 -2.61 -7.72
CA GLN A 44 7.22 -2.00 -8.62
C GLN A 44 5.79 -2.15 -8.08
N ALA A 45 5.48 -3.30 -7.46
CA ALA A 45 4.21 -3.50 -6.78
C ALA A 45 4.02 -2.50 -5.62
N LEU A 46 5.05 -2.33 -4.77
CA LEU A 46 5.03 -1.35 -3.68
C LEU A 46 4.76 0.07 -4.19
N ARG A 47 5.43 0.47 -5.27
CA ARG A 47 5.25 1.81 -5.86
C ARG A 47 3.80 2.04 -6.27
N ARG A 48 3.17 1.08 -6.95
CA ARG A 48 1.75 1.16 -7.31
C ARG A 48 0.84 1.25 -6.08
N THR A 49 1.13 0.45 -5.04
CA THR A 49 0.36 0.47 -3.79
C THR A 49 0.45 1.81 -3.08
N ILE A 50 1.64 2.40 -2.95
CA ILE A 50 1.83 3.71 -2.32
C ILE A 50 1.16 4.81 -3.13
N GLN A 51 1.26 4.76 -4.46
CA GLN A 51 0.63 5.74 -5.35
C GLN A 51 -0.90 5.71 -5.29
N ALA A 52 -1.51 4.54 -5.09
CA ALA A 52 -2.95 4.39 -4.97
C ALA A 52 -3.51 4.74 -3.58
N ALA A 53 -2.68 4.74 -2.54
CA ALA A 53 -3.11 4.93 -1.15
C ALA A 53 -3.94 6.22 -0.92
N PRO A 54 -3.56 7.40 -1.45
CA PRO A 54 -4.33 8.63 -1.25
C PRO A 54 -5.74 8.58 -1.83
N GLU A 55 -5.92 7.95 -3.00
CA GLU A 55 -7.22 7.78 -3.65
C GLU A 55 -8.16 6.88 -2.83
N LEU A 56 -7.59 5.98 -2.04
CA LEU A 56 -8.30 5.07 -1.12
C LEU A 56 -8.58 5.71 0.25
N GLY A 57 -8.16 6.95 0.48
CA GLY A 57 -8.36 7.66 1.73
C GLY A 57 -7.50 7.12 2.89
N VAL A 58 -6.37 6.52 2.56
CA VAL A 58 -5.31 6.11 3.49
C VAL A 58 -4.34 7.25 3.70
#